data_AF-A0A4Z1GUS4-F1
#
_entry.id   AF-A0A4Z1GUS4-F1
#
_cell.length_a   1.000
_cell.length_b   1.000
_cell.length_c   1.000
_cell.angle_alpha   90.00
_cell.angle_beta   90.00
_cell.angle_gamma   90.00
#
_symmetry.space_group_name_H-M   'P 1'
#
loop_
_entity.id
_entity.type
_entity.pdbx_description
1 polymer ?
#
loop_
_entity_poly.entity_id
_entity_poly.type
_entity_poly.pdbx_seq_one_letter_code
_entity_poly.pdbx_strand_id
1 'polypeptide(L)'
;MVWNLLHINKEAEDFFDNSPRGFEHDKNFKYKVRSKSTLVIMQKSLLIDGWREEIAKHCRGYVNINIYHGRGRETSRKPLIEADIVLSTYDTISAESLDPESPVYVIEWFRLVLDEAHRIRNMKTKLFRAMSQLSANIRWCLTGTPIKNSLDGLAALVSFIRSSPLDELPVFRKHIINPLLKEKDEGAVNLRTLLDSICLRRTKKLLNLPSVVEVYRAVYFSFEEKSLYDSTRREEIQAVKQQDSQGRNKKGYFGIFQLQLHLRRLCNHGTFLKRCCSISQTDTQFDPEQALGLLQEKNESKCHYCNIEIEGLGSSVIHRGHFTTCGHLLCFDFVSIYRNSLITDKDDIHSRCSICSQPVINNACFADEFGDKRKAYSLITSSKFESTGIASKMKELLKDVSRNQTGGKSIIFSCWTTSLDLVGHHLKLCGLLFERIDGSCTRAQRYDILQKYITDENIRILIMTTGTGAEGLNITVANYVYILEPQWNPMVEAQAIARAQRIGQNRDVKIFRYIVEDTMEKGIQTRQSRKLDYASMGWTGDQLELPGDSTTTTIG
;
A
#
# COMPACT_ATOMS: atom_id res chain seq x y z
N MET A 1 -11.32 21.45 4.59
CA MET A 1 -10.06 21.41 3.81
C MET A 1 -10.28 21.94 2.39
N VAL A 2 -11.21 21.36 1.62
CA VAL A 2 -11.59 21.90 0.28
C VAL A 2 -12.06 23.36 0.34
N TRP A 3 -12.82 23.73 1.38
CA TRP A 3 -13.21 25.12 1.62
C TRP A 3 -12.03 26.08 1.91
N ASN A 4 -10.93 25.60 2.52
CA ASN A 4 -9.71 26.38 2.76
C ASN A 4 -8.78 26.43 1.53
N LEU A 5 -8.97 25.55 0.54
CA LEU A 5 -8.19 25.60 -0.70
C LEU A 5 -8.51 26.87 -1.52
N LEU A 6 -9.73 27.39 -1.38
CA LEU A 6 -10.23 28.52 -2.18
C LEU A 6 -10.40 29.85 -1.44
N HIS A 7 -10.33 29.89 -0.12
CA HIS A 7 -10.60 31.12 0.65
C HIS A 7 -9.48 32.15 0.64
N ILE A 8 -8.59 32.10 -0.35
CA ILE A 8 -7.40 32.95 -0.42
C ILE A 8 -7.36 33.55 -1.82
N ASN A 9 -8.08 34.66 -2.00
CA ASN A 9 -7.74 35.59 -3.06
C ASN A 9 -6.59 36.47 -2.60
N LYS A 10 -6.71 37.12 -1.43
CA LYS A 10 -5.76 38.18 -1.08
C LYS A 10 -4.30 37.75 -0.88
N GLU A 11 -4.00 36.72 -0.09
CA GLU A 11 -2.59 36.31 0.11
C GLU A 11 -1.97 35.66 -1.14
N ALA A 12 -2.78 35.01 -1.98
CA ALA A 12 -2.31 34.42 -3.23
C ALA A 12 -2.12 35.48 -4.32
N GLU A 13 -3.00 36.49 -4.37
CA GLU A 13 -2.87 37.71 -5.17
C GLU A 13 -1.63 38.49 -4.72
N ASP A 14 -1.47 38.79 -3.43
CA ASP A 14 -0.29 39.45 -2.88
C ASP A 14 1.00 38.67 -3.20
N PHE A 15 0.97 37.35 -3.11
CA PHE A 15 2.11 36.50 -3.47
C PHE A 15 2.47 36.60 -4.97
N PHE A 16 1.45 36.58 -5.83
CA PHE A 16 1.60 36.73 -7.28
C PHE A 16 2.10 38.14 -7.67
N ASP A 17 1.53 39.18 -7.08
CA ASP A 17 1.83 40.58 -7.36
C ASP A 17 3.23 40.98 -6.88
N ASN A 18 3.73 40.35 -5.81
CA ASN A 18 5.11 40.50 -5.36
C ASN A 18 6.13 39.74 -6.24
N SER A 19 5.73 39.22 -7.40
CA SER A 19 6.64 38.55 -8.33
C SER A 19 7.79 39.50 -8.73
N PRO A 20 9.06 39.08 -8.63
CA PRO A 20 10.22 39.94 -8.85
C PRO A 20 10.23 40.66 -10.21
N ARG A 21 9.53 40.13 -11.21
CA ARG A 21 9.24 40.74 -12.52
C ARG A 21 7.91 40.20 -13.04
N GLY A 22 7.05 41.07 -13.56
CA GLY A 22 5.80 40.66 -14.20
C GLY A 22 6.01 39.70 -15.38
N PHE A 23 4.93 39.00 -15.75
CA PHE A 23 4.88 37.90 -16.73
C PHE A 23 5.57 38.17 -18.08
N GLU A 24 5.70 39.44 -18.50
CA GLU A 24 6.13 39.83 -19.84
C GLU A 24 7.65 40.00 -20.05
N HIS A 25 8.46 40.02 -18.98
CA HIS A 25 9.85 40.53 -19.09
C HIS A 25 10.99 39.50 -19.06
N ASP A 26 10.74 38.19 -18.90
CA ASP A 26 11.81 37.19 -18.83
C ASP A 26 11.86 36.26 -20.08
N LYS A 27 12.39 36.79 -21.18
CA LYS A 27 12.63 36.04 -22.43
C LYS A 27 13.76 34.98 -22.30
N ASN A 28 14.56 35.05 -21.24
CA ASN A 28 15.74 34.20 -21.02
C ASN A 28 15.59 33.21 -19.85
N PHE A 29 14.38 33.10 -19.28
CA PHE A 29 14.01 32.08 -18.30
C PHE A 29 14.95 31.98 -17.08
N LYS A 30 15.51 33.10 -16.62
CA LYS A 30 16.48 33.08 -15.50
C LYS A 30 15.80 33.03 -14.13
N TYR A 31 14.53 33.41 -14.02
CA TYR A 31 13.82 33.53 -12.74
C TYR A 31 12.54 32.70 -12.71
N LYS A 32 12.22 32.15 -11.53
CA LYS A 32 10.96 31.42 -11.30
C LYS A 32 9.78 32.39 -11.36
N VAL A 33 8.69 31.98 -12.01
CA VAL A 33 7.47 32.79 -12.12
C VAL A 33 6.52 32.42 -10.99
N ARG A 34 6.09 33.38 -10.18
CA ARG A 34 5.11 33.14 -9.12
C ARG A 34 3.74 32.84 -9.70
N SER A 35 3.03 31.91 -9.09
CA SER A 35 1.65 31.59 -9.41
C SER A 35 0.79 31.61 -8.15
N LYS A 36 -0.45 32.10 -8.29
CA LYS A 36 -1.51 31.98 -7.29
C LYS A 36 -2.02 30.53 -7.13
N SER A 37 -1.68 29.64 -8.07
CA SER A 37 -2.20 28.28 -8.12
C SER A 37 -1.79 27.41 -6.93
N THR A 38 -2.68 26.51 -6.54
CA THR A 38 -2.37 25.39 -5.66
C THR A 38 -2.04 24.13 -6.49
N LEU A 39 -0.83 23.59 -6.32
CA LEU A 39 -0.43 22.31 -6.92
C LEU A 39 -0.76 21.17 -5.94
N VAL A 40 -1.62 20.24 -6.38
CA VAL A 40 -1.97 19.02 -5.64
C VAL A 40 -1.37 17.81 -6.32
N ILE A 41 -0.53 17.07 -5.60
CA ILE A 41 0.15 15.88 -6.08
C ILE A 41 -0.42 14.65 -5.37
N MET A 42 -0.87 13.67 -6.15
CA MET A 42 -1.50 12.44 -5.63
C MET A 42 -0.80 11.16 -6.09
N GLN A 43 -1.05 10.06 -5.38
CA GLN A 43 -0.38 8.78 -5.61
C GLN A 43 -0.70 8.14 -6.97
N LYS A 44 -1.94 8.22 -7.42
CA LYS A 44 -2.38 7.58 -8.66
C LYS A 44 -3.18 8.56 -9.48
N SER A 45 -3.02 8.51 -10.80
CA SER A 45 -3.85 9.28 -11.73
C SER A 45 -5.35 9.00 -11.57
N LEU A 46 -5.70 7.81 -11.07
CA LEU A 46 -7.07 7.40 -10.75
C LEU A 46 -7.74 8.28 -9.68
N LEU A 47 -6.97 8.99 -8.85
CA LEU A 47 -7.52 9.90 -7.84
C LEU A 47 -7.87 11.29 -8.41
N ILE A 48 -7.43 11.61 -9.63
CA ILE A 48 -7.64 12.93 -10.25
C ILE A 48 -9.13 13.23 -10.37
N ASP A 49 -9.91 12.28 -10.89
CA ASP A 49 -11.36 12.48 -11.05
C ASP A 49 -12.07 12.59 -9.70
N GLY A 50 -11.63 11.81 -8.70
CA GLY A 50 -12.16 11.93 -7.33
C GLY A 50 -11.93 13.32 -6.76
N TRP A 51 -10.71 13.87 -6.91
CA TRP A 51 -10.42 15.25 -6.53
C TRP A 51 -11.27 16.26 -7.30
N ARG A 52 -11.48 16.08 -8.61
CA ARG A 52 -12.35 16.97 -9.42
C ARG A 52 -13.79 16.96 -8.93
N GLU A 53 -14.34 15.78 -8.66
CA GLU A 53 -15.69 15.64 -8.12
C GLU A 53 -15.82 16.31 -6.75
N GLU A 54 -14.87 16.10 -5.84
CA GLU A 54 -14.90 16.69 -4.51
C GLU A 54 -14.72 18.22 -4.55
N ILE A 55 -13.88 18.74 -5.44
CA ILE A 55 -13.77 20.18 -5.70
C ILE A 55 -15.11 20.71 -6.22
N ALA A 56 -15.71 20.09 -7.24
CA ALA A 56 -17.00 20.53 -7.79
C ALA A 56 -18.13 20.50 -6.75
N LYS A 57 -18.15 19.52 -5.84
CA LYS A 57 -19.16 19.40 -4.78
C LYS A 57 -19.02 20.47 -3.69
N HIS A 58 -17.79 20.81 -3.31
CA HIS A 58 -17.53 21.62 -2.12
C HIS A 58 -17.13 23.07 -2.39
N CYS A 59 -16.76 23.38 -3.63
CA CYS A 59 -16.37 24.72 -4.05
C CYS A 59 -17.54 25.43 -4.72
N ARG A 60 -18.02 26.53 -4.13
CA ARG A 60 -19.03 27.39 -4.75
C ARG A 60 -18.32 28.40 -5.65
N GLY A 61 -18.58 28.34 -6.96
CA GLY A 61 -17.98 29.23 -7.95
C GLY A 61 -17.27 28.49 -9.09
N TYR A 62 -16.81 29.23 -10.09
CA TYR A 62 -15.99 28.68 -11.17
C TYR A 62 -14.55 28.56 -10.70
N VAL A 63 -14.06 27.32 -10.53
CA VAL A 63 -12.66 27.03 -10.17
C VAL A 63 -11.97 26.52 -11.44
N ASN A 64 -10.93 27.21 -11.88
CA ASN A 64 -10.15 26.78 -13.03
C ASN A 64 -9.19 25.66 -12.60
N ILE A 65 -9.50 24.42 -13.01
CA ILE A 65 -8.70 23.23 -12.69
C ILE A 65 -7.93 22.80 -13.94
N ASN A 66 -6.60 22.76 -13.84
CA ASN A 66 -5.74 22.19 -14.87
C ASN A 66 -5.23 20.80 -14.44
N ILE A 67 -5.25 19.84 -15.37
CA ILE A 67 -4.75 18.48 -15.13
C ILE A 67 -3.38 18.34 -15.80
N TYR A 68 -2.33 18.30 -14.98
CA TYR A 68 -0.96 18.07 -15.43
C TYR A 68 -0.61 16.59 -15.33
N HIS A 69 -1.11 15.78 -16.27
CA HIS A 69 -0.85 14.34 -16.33
C HIS A 69 -1.04 13.78 -17.75
N GLY A 70 -0.31 12.72 -18.10
CA GLY A 70 -0.49 11.98 -19.36
C GLY A 70 0.40 12.46 -20.52
N ARG A 71 0.13 11.92 -21.72
CA ARG A 71 0.94 12.14 -22.95
C ARG A 71 0.59 13.43 -23.72
N GLY A 72 -0.59 14.01 -23.49
CA GLY A 72 -1.04 15.28 -24.07
C GLY A 72 -1.07 16.41 -23.05
N ARG A 73 -0.16 16.37 -22.07
CA ARG A 73 -0.11 17.38 -20.99
C ARG A 73 0.38 18.72 -21.52
N GLU A 74 -0.08 19.78 -20.87
CA GLU A 74 0.26 21.15 -21.24
C GLU A 74 1.78 21.37 -21.15
N THR A 75 2.42 21.74 -22.26
CA THR A 75 3.85 22.06 -22.28
C THR A 75 4.11 23.54 -21.99
N SER A 76 3.08 24.38 -22.09
CA SER A 76 3.20 25.81 -21.81
C SER A 76 2.93 26.15 -20.34
N ARG A 77 3.57 27.22 -19.85
CA ARG A 77 3.45 27.65 -18.44
C ARG A 77 2.16 28.42 -18.17
N LYS A 78 1.63 29.13 -19.17
CA LYS A 78 0.47 30.03 -19.03
C LYS A 78 -0.74 29.34 -18.41
N PRO A 79 -1.21 28.18 -18.91
CA PRO A 79 -2.42 27.56 -18.40
C PRO A 79 -2.25 27.00 -16.98
N LEU A 80 -1.00 26.74 -16.56
CA LEU A 80 -0.69 26.31 -15.20
C LEU A 80 -0.64 27.47 -14.21
N ILE A 81 -0.21 28.66 -14.66
CA ILE A 81 -0.15 29.88 -13.84
C ILE A 81 -1.55 30.48 -13.66
N GLU A 82 -2.36 30.45 -14.72
CA GLU A 82 -3.73 31.01 -14.72
C GLU A 82 -4.74 30.09 -14.02
N ALA A 83 -4.39 28.82 -13.78
CA ALA A 83 -5.23 27.90 -13.05
C ALA A 83 -5.31 28.25 -11.55
N ASP A 84 -6.43 27.96 -10.91
CA ASP A 84 -6.53 28.07 -9.45
C ASP A 84 -5.97 26.81 -8.79
N ILE A 85 -6.20 25.65 -9.42
CA ILE A 85 -5.74 24.34 -8.95
C ILE A 85 -5.09 23.57 -10.10
N VAL A 86 -3.90 23.05 -9.86
CA VAL A 86 -3.22 22.12 -10.77
C VAL A 86 -3.16 20.74 -10.11
N LEU A 87 -3.70 19.72 -10.79
CA LEU A 87 -3.69 18.34 -10.32
C LEU A 87 -2.62 17.54 -11.06
N SER A 88 -1.73 16.87 -10.34
CA SER A 88 -0.72 15.99 -10.93
C SER A 88 -0.47 14.75 -10.07
N THR A 89 0.43 13.89 -10.52
CA THR A 89 0.84 12.66 -9.82
C THR A 89 2.31 12.69 -9.48
N TYR A 90 2.69 12.00 -8.41
CA TYR A 90 4.11 11.85 -8.02
C TYR A 90 4.98 11.37 -9.19
N ASP A 91 4.44 10.47 -10.01
CA ASP A 91 5.16 9.84 -11.12
C ASP A 91 5.44 10.85 -12.23
N THR A 92 4.44 11.68 -12.57
CA THR A 92 4.59 12.75 -13.56
C THR A 92 5.64 13.76 -13.11
N ILE A 93 5.52 14.26 -11.88
CA ILE A 93 6.44 15.28 -11.36
C ILE A 93 7.86 14.72 -11.21
N SER A 94 7.99 13.48 -10.75
CA SER A 94 9.32 12.86 -10.57
C SER A 94 9.98 12.50 -11.90
N ALA A 95 9.22 12.24 -12.98
CA ALA A 95 9.78 11.99 -14.31
C ALA A 95 10.42 13.26 -14.92
N GLU A 96 9.94 14.43 -14.52
CA GLU A 96 10.40 15.72 -15.04
C GLU A 96 11.43 16.42 -14.16
N SER A 97 11.85 15.81 -13.05
CA SER A 97 12.76 16.46 -12.10
C SER A 97 14.14 16.78 -12.66
N LEU A 98 14.51 16.17 -13.79
CA LEU A 98 15.78 16.41 -14.47
C LEU A 98 15.65 17.40 -15.63
N ASP A 99 14.42 17.76 -16.01
CA ASP A 99 14.15 18.71 -17.08
C ASP A 99 14.17 20.14 -16.51
N PRO A 100 15.19 20.96 -16.82
CA PRO A 100 15.30 22.32 -16.32
C PRO A 100 14.21 23.25 -16.89
N GLU A 101 13.59 22.89 -18.01
CA GLU A 101 12.54 23.69 -18.65
C GLU A 101 11.12 23.25 -18.25
N SER A 102 11.00 22.18 -17.46
CA SER A 102 9.70 21.66 -17.01
C SER A 102 8.87 22.78 -16.37
N PRO A 103 7.67 23.06 -16.89
CA PRO A 103 6.80 24.12 -16.41
C PRO A 103 6.60 24.08 -14.89
N VAL A 104 6.52 22.89 -14.30
CA VAL A 104 6.22 22.71 -12.88
C VAL A 104 7.38 23.09 -11.96
N TYR A 105 8.62 22.96 -12.42
CA TYR A 105 9.82 23.30 -11.64
C TYR A 105 10.24 24.77 -11.78
N VAL A 106 9.82 25.42 -12.88
CA VAL A 106 10.06 26.85 -13.13
C VAL A 106 9.01 27.74 -12.45
N ILE A 107 7.82 27.21 -12.17
CA ILE A 107 6.79 27.94 -11.42
C ILE A 107 7.10 27.93 -9.92
N GLU A 108 6.94 29.07 -9.28
CA GLU A 108 6.90 29.20 -7.83
C GLU A 108 5.44 29.18 -7.36
N TRP A 109 5.03 28.05 -6.78
CA TRP A 109 3.65 27.79 -6.41
C TRP A 109 3.24 28.54 -5.13
N PHE A 110 2.03 29.06 -5.08
CA PHE A 110 1.51 29.60 -3.81
C PHE A 110 1.40 28.50 -2.76
N ARG A 111 0.83 27.35 -3.14
CA ARG A 111 0.68 26.21 -2.24
C ARG A 111 0.99 24.90 -2.95
N LEU A 112 1.73 24.04 -2.25
CA LEU A 112 2.02 22.67 -2.64
C LEU A 112 1.37 21.70 -1.64
N VAL A 113 0.52 20.81 -2.13
CA VAL A 113 -0.19 19.80 -1.33
C VAL A 113 0.22 18.40 -1.80
N LEU A 114 0.77 17.62 -0.87
CA LEU A 114 1.09 16.22 -1.09
C LEU A 114 0.01 15.33 -0.46
N ASP A 115 -0.77 14.65 -1.29
CA ASP A 115 -1.74 13.64 -0.87
C ASP A 115 -1.06 12.28 -0.68
N GLU A 116 -1.41 11.56 0.39
CA GLU A 116 -0.69 10.38 0.87
C GLU A 116 0.83 10.59 1.01
N ALA A 117 1.21 11.70 1.68
CA ALA A 117 2.60 12.16 1.82
C ALA A 117 3.57 11.12 2.43
N HIS A 118 3.08 10.03 3.02
CA HIS A 118 3.90 8.90 3.44
C HIS A 118 4.73 8.28 2.30
N ARG A 119 4.43 8.60 1.03
CA ARG A 119 5.22 8.27 -0.17
C ARG A 119 6.63 8.89 -0.20
N ILE A 120 6.86 10.01 0.49
CA ILE A 120 8.17 10.70 0.49
C ILE A 120 8.96 10.46 1.79
N ARG A 121 8.68 9.37 2.51
CA ARG A 121 9.28 9.07 3.82
C ARG A 121 10.79 8.82 3.79
N ASN A 122 11.39 8.58 2.63
CA ASN A 122 12.82 8.30 2.53
C ASN A 122 13.53 9.41 1.75
N MET A 123 14.31 10.22 2.48
CA MET A 123 15.08 11.35 1.94
C MET A 123 16.06 10.96 0.82
N LYS A 124 16.49 9.69 0.76
CA LYS A 124 17.46 9.21 -0.23
C LYS A 124 16.83 8.96 -1.61
N THR A 125 15.50 8.84 -1.67
CA THR A 125 14.80 8.50 -2.91
C THR A 125 14.86 9.64 -3.92
N LYS A 126 14.91 9.31 -5.22
CA LYS A 126 14.71 10.27 -6.32
C LYS A 126 13.40 11.06 -6.15
N LEU A 127 12.38 10.40 -5.60
CA LEU A 127 11.05 10.98 -5.42
C LEU A 127 11.05 12.09 -4.37
N PHE A 128 11.67 11.83 -3.21
CA PHE A 128 11.83 12.87 -2.19
C PHE A 128 12.60 14.08 -2.72
N ARG A 129 13.69 13.84 -3.47
CA ARG A 129 14.49 14.91 -4.07
C ARG A 129 13.67 15.73 -5.07
N ALA A 130 12.95 15.07 -5.97
CA ALA A 130 12.06 15.70 -6.94
C ALA A 130 11.01 16.58 -6.24
N MET A 131 10.30 16.06 -5.24
CA MET A 131 9.28 16.84 -4.52
C MET A 131 9.90 18.01 -3.73
N SER A 132 11.08 17.81 -3.12
CA SER A 132 11.73 18.83 -2.30
C SER A 132 12.28 20.00 -3.11
N GLN A 133 12.59 19.77 -4.40
CA GLN A 133 13.08 20.78 -5.35
C GLN A 133 12.00 21.74 -5.84
N LEU A 134 10.72 21.34 -5.78
CA LEU A 134 9.60 22.23 -6.13
C LEU A 134 9.66 23.49 -5.30
N SER A 135 9.34 24.64 -5.90
CA SER A 135 9.29 25.92 -5.20
C SER A 135 7.87 26.21 -4.77
N ALA A 136 7.65 26.46 -3.48
CA ALA A 136 6.33 26.81 -2.99
C ALA A 136 6.43 27.67 -1.72
N ASN A 137 5.49 28.61 -1.57
CA ASN A 137 5.37 29.43 -0.36
C ASN A 137 4.81 28.60 0.81
N ILE A 138 3.73 27.85 0.58
CA ILE A 138 3.07 27.01 1.59
C ILE A 138 3.18 25.53 1.21
N ARG A 139 3.50 24.65 2.17
CA ARG A 139 3.68 23.20 1.94
C ARG A 139 2.85 22.36 2.89
N TRP A 140 1.97 21.53 2.35
CA TRP A 140 1.07 20.68 3.13
C TRP A 140 1.32 19.20 2.84
N CYS A 141 1.39 18.40 3.91
CA CYS A 141 1.44 16.94 3.84
C CYS A 141 0.11 16.37 4.35
N LEU A 142 -0.62 15.69 3.49
CA LEU A 142 -1.83 14.94 3.86
C LEU A 142 -1.46 13.46 3.97
N THR A 143 -1.57 12.88 5.15
CA THR A 143 -1.31 11.44 5.34
C THR A 143 -2.09 10.93 6.55
N GLY A 144 -2.73 9.76 6.39
CA GLY A 144 -3.35 9.06 7.51
C GLY A 144 -2.32 8.41 8.45
N THR A 145 -1.06 8.26 8.00
CA THR A 145 0.02 7.63 8.79
C THR A 145 1.35 8.37 8.62
N PRO A 146 1.56 9.44 9.41
CA PRO A 146 2.83 10.17 9.38
C PRO A 146 4.00 9.35 9.93
N ILE A 147 3.73 8.42 10.85
CA ILE A 147 4.73 7.52 11.47
C ILE A 147 4.31 6.07 11.16
N LYS A 148 5.22 5.29 10.56
CA LYS A 148 4.99 3.85 10.24
C LYS A 148 5.99 2.93 10.96
N ASN A 149 7.21 2.85 10.43
CA ASN A 149 8.24 1.89 10.90
C ASN A 149 9.51 2.57 11.46
N SER A 150 9.71 3.88 11.20
CA SER A 150 10.87 4.64 11.68
C SER A 150 10.52 6.13 11.78
N LEU A 151 11.16 6.82 12.73
CA LEU A 151 11.13 8.27 12.88
C LEU A 151 11.92 9.01 11.79
N ASP A 152 12.82 8.34 11.06
CA ASP A 152 13.44 8.92 9.86
C ASP A 152 12.37 9.28 8.81
N GLY A 153 11.27 8.53 8.78
CA GLY A 153 10.12 8.82 7.92
C GLY A 153 9.45 10.14 8.26
N LEU A 154 9.31 10.43 9.56
CA LEU A 154 8.78 11.71 10.03
C LEU A 154 9.76 12.85 9.74
N ALA A 155 11.07 12.62 9.97
CA ALA A 155 12.10 13.60 9.63
C ALA A 155 12.03 14.02 8.15
N ALA A 156 11.74 13.08 7.25
CA ALA A 156 11.55 13.40 5.83
C ALA A 156 10.37 14.36 5.62
N LEU A 157 9.22 14.12 6.26
CA LEU A 157 8.06 15.01 6.17
C LEU A 157 8.35 16.39 6.75
N VAL A 158 9.05 16.46 7.89
CA VAL A 158 9.45 17.73 8.56
C VAL A 158 10.41 18.53 7.67
N SER A 159 11.37 17.86 7.05
CA SER A 159 12.29 18.45 6.08
C SER A 159 11.55 18.98 4.85
N PHE A 160 10.57 18.23 4.33
CA PHE A 160 9.78 18.65 3.18
C PHE A 160 8.97 19.92 3.46
N ILE A 161 8.32 20.02 4.63
CA ILE A 161 7.56 21.22 5.03
C ILE A 161 8.46 22.40 5.44
N ARG A 162 9.79 22.19 5.53
CA ARG A 162 10.80 23.20 5.87
C ARG A 162 10.61 23.84 7.26
N SER A 163 10.30 23.02 8.25
CA SER A 163 10.17 23.46 9.64
C SER A 163 11.53 23.65 10.31
N SER A 164 12.16 24.81 10.08
CA SER A 164 13.46 25.14 10.66
C SER A 164 13.43 25.27 12.19
N PRO A 165 14.46 24.81 12.94
CA PRO A 165 15.71 24.17 12.48
C PRO A 165 15.64 22.64 12.37
N LEU A 166 14.45 22.04 12.54
CA LEU A 166 14.25 20.59 12.57
C LEU A 166 14.11 19.97 11.17
N ASP A 167 14.16 20.80 10.12
CA ASP A 167 14.19 20.40 8.72
C ASP A 167 15.52 19.75 8.31
N GLU A 168 16.57 19.91 9.11
CA GLU A 168 17.84 19.23 8.97
C GLU A 168 17.89 17.90 9.73
N LEU A 169 18.18 16.80 9.01
CA LEU A 169 18.24 15.45 9.59
C LEU A 169 19.20 15.31 10.79
N PRO A 170 20.42 15.91 10.80
CA PRO A 170 21.31 15.84 11.96
C PRO A 170 20.72 16.49 13.22
N VAL A 171 20.05 17.63 13.07
CA VAL A 171 19.39 18.36 14.16
C VAL A 171 18.20 17.54 14.69
N PHE A 172 17.36 17.04 13.78
CA PHE A 172 16.24 16.17 14.13
C PHE A 172 16.71 14.92 14.90
N ARG A 173 17.79 14.27 14.44
CA ARG A 173 18.37 13.11 15.12
C ARG A 173 18.88 13.45 16.51
N LYS A 174 19.58 14.57 16.66
CA LYS A 174 20.14 15.02 17.94
C LYS A 174 19.05 15.28 19.00
N HIS A 175 17.95 15.93 18.61
CA HIS A 175 16.94 16.41 19.55
C HIS A 175 15.73 15.49 19.73
N ILE A 176 15.46 14.59 18.77
CA ILE A 176 14.28 13.71 18.81
C ILE A 176 14.69 12.24 18.80
N ILE A 177 15.38 11.76 17.76
CA ILE A 177 15.65 10.32 17.60
C ILE A 177 16.62 9.80 18.67
N ASN A 178 17.74 10.46 18.89
CA ASN A 178 18.76 10.00 19.83
C ASN A 178 18.27 10.00 21.29
N PRO A 179 17.52 11.01 21.78
CA PRO A 179 16.92 10.96 23.11
C PRO A 179 15.89 9.84 23.26
N LEU A 180 15.06 9.59 22.24
CA LEU A 180 14.08 8.49 22.25
C LEU A 180 14.74 7.10 22.30
N LEU A 181 15.83 6.90 21.53
CA LEU A 181 16.60 5.65 21.55
C LEU A 181 17.30 5.40 22.89
N LYS A 182 17.55 6.46 23.68
CA LYS A 182 18.13 6.38 25.02
C LYS A 182 17.07 6.28 26.12
N GLU A 183 15.80 6.09 25.76
CA GLU A 183 14.65 6.01 26.68
C GLU A 183 14.58 7.22 27.64
N LYS A 184 14.96 8.40 27.15
CA LYS A 184 14.81 9.65 27.91
C LYS A 184 13.44 10.26 27.66
N ASP A 185 12.74 10.64 28.72
CA ASP A 185 11.44 11.33 28.66
C ASP A 185 11.47 12.60 27.78
N GLU A 186 12.61 13.31 27.78
CA GLU A 186 12.86 14.50 26.96
C GLU A 186 12.59 14.27 25.47
N GLY A 187 12.92 13.09 24.94
CA GLY A 187 12.71 12.76 23.53
C GLY A 187 11.23 12.67 23.15
N ALA A 188 10.40 12.11 24.03
CA ALA A 188 8.96 12.00 23.82
C ALA A 188 8.28 13.38 23.92
N VAL A 189 8.70 14.21 24.89
CA VAL A 189 8.21 15.58 25.03
C VAL A 189 8.56 16.41 23.79
N ASN A 190 9.81 16.36 23.32
CA ASN A 190 10.23 17.08 22.11
C ASN A 190 9.44 16.64 20.87
N LEU A 191 9.22 15.33 20.70
CA LEU A 191 8.43 14.80 19.61
C LEU A 191 6.98 15.30 19.66
N ARG A 192 6.37 15.28 20.84
CA ARG A 192 4.99 15.76 21.03
C ARG A 192 4.85 17.24 20.73
N THR A 193 5.71 18.08 21.30
CA THR A 193 5.72 19.53 21.06
C THR A 193 5.88 19.84 19.57
N LEU A 194 6.76 19.11 18.87
CA LEU A 194 6.88 19.25 17.43
C LEU A 194 5.55 18.92 16.75
N LEU A 195 5.00 17.72 16.99
CA LEU A 195 3.76 17.27 16.35
C LEU A 195 2.60 18.22 16.63
N ASP A 196 2.46 18.75 17.85
CA ASP A 196 1.43 19.72 18.22
C ASP A 196 1.57 21.06 17.46
N SER A 197 2.80 21.45 17.09
CA SER A 197 3.06 22.68 16.35
C SER A 197 2.85 22.58 14.83
N ILE A 198 3.14 21.41 14.23
CA ILE A 198 3.12 21.24 12.76
C ILE A 198 2.01 20.33 12.24
N CYS A 199 1.34 19.56 13.12
CA CYS A 199 0.36 18.56 12.74
C CYS A 199 -1.01 18.88 13.34
N LEU A 200 -2.02 18.88 12.49
CA LEU A 200 -3.41 18.82 12.92
C LEU A 200 -3.92 17.38 12.77
N ARG A 201 -4.04 16.66 13.89
CA ARG A 201 -4.62 15.33 13.92
C ARG A 201 -5.97 15.36 14.64
N ARG A 202 -6.98 14.74 14.03
CA ARG A 202 -8.31 14.54 14.63
C ARG A 202 -8.61 13.06 14.63
N THR A 203 -9.19 12.56 15.71
CA THR A 203 -9.56 11.15 15.85
C THR A 203 -11.00 10.93 15.42
N LYS A 204 -11.34 9.68 15.08
CA LYS A 204 -12.71 9.29 14.73
C LYS A 204 -13.70 9.48 15.89
N LYS A 205 -13.22 9.64 17.14
CA LYS A 205 -14.06 9.90 18.33
C LYS A 205 -14.88 11.19 18.20
N LEU A 206 -14.40 12.16 17.41
CA LEU A 206 -15.15 13.39 17.12
C LEU A 206 -16.27 13.20 16.09
N LEU A 207 -16.29 12.06 15.41
CA LEU A 207 -17.33 11.69 14.46
C LEU A 207 -18.30 10.76 15.20
N ASN A 208 -19.61 11.03 15.11
CA ASN A 208 -20.65 10.12 15.60
C ASN A 208 -20.78 8.90 14.67
N LEU A 209 -19.69 8.16 14.52
CA LEU A 209 -19.65 6.91 13.77
C LEU A 209 -20.18 5.78 14.65
N PRO A 210 -20.85 4.78 14.06
CA PRO A 210 -21.32 3.63 14.81
C PRO A 210 -20.17 2.82 15.39
N SER A 211 -20.49 2.04 16.42
CA SER A 211 -19.50 1.32 17.20
C SER A 211 -18.86 0.21 16.36
N VAL A 212 -17.60 -0.11 16.67
CA VAL A 212 -16.86 -1.20 16.04
C VAL A 212 -16.59 -2.27 17.07
N VAL A 213 -17.00 -3.49 16.76
CA VAL A 213 -16.70 -4.67 17.59
C VAL A 213 -15.69 -5.52 16.83
N GLU A 214 -14.46 -5.59 17.36
CA GLU A 214 -13.45 -6.50 16.84
C GLU A 214 -13.55 -7.87 17.52
N VAL A 215 -13.56 -8.93 16.71
CA VAL A 215 -13.67 -10.32 17.16
C VAL A 215 -12.50 -11.10 16.59
N TYR A 216 -11.62 -11.54 17.49
CA TYR A 216 -10.52 -12.44 17.13
C TYR A 216 -11.02 -13.88 17.13
N ARG A 217 -10.84 -14.55 16.00
CA ARG A 217 -11.17 -15.96 15.80
C ARG A 217 -9.88 -16.77 15.81
N ALA A 218 -9.62 -17.40 16.94
CA ALA A 218 -8.58 -18.43 17.04
C ALA A 218 -9.03 -19.66 16.24
N VAL A 219 -8.22 -20.04 15.26
CA VAL A 219 -8.43 -21.22 14.42
C VAL A 219 -7.37 -22.24 14.76
N TYR A 220 -7.79 -23.49 14.91
CA TYR A 220 -6.89 -24.62 15.14
C TYR A 220 -6.94 -25.52 13.92
N PHE A 221 -5.78 -25.95 13.45
CA PHE A 221 -5.69 -26.91 12.36
C PHE A 221 -6.29 -28.26 12.74
N SER A 222 -6.85 -28.96 11.75
CA SER A 222 -7.10 -30.39 11.85
C SER A 222 -5.78 -31.16 11.97
N PHE A 223 -5.87 -32.43 12.32
CA PHE A 223 -4.68 -33.30 12.40
C PHE A 223 -3.93 -33.35 11.05
N GLU A 224 -4.67 -33.44 9.95
CA GLU A 224 -4.15 -33.50 8.58
C GLU A 224 -3.49 -32.17 8.18
N GLU A 225 -4.13 -31.04 8.48
CA GLU A 225 -3.59 -29.71 8.19
C GLU A 225 -2.31 -29.44 9.00
N LYS A 226 -2.30 -29.80 10.29
CA LYS A 226 -1.13 -29.66 11.17
C LYS A 226 0.04 -30.50 10.66
N SER A 227 -0.23 -31.77 10.32
CA SER A 227 0.78 -32.68 9.77
C SER A 227 1.37 -32.16 8.45
N LEU A 228 0.52 -31.63 7.56
CA LEU A 228 0.97 -30.99 6.32
C LEU A 228 1.83 -29.76 6.61
N TYR A 229 1.35 -28.85 7.46
CA TYR A 229 2.08 -27.63 7.82
C TYR A 229 3.46 -27.94 8.43
N ASP A 230 3.53 -28.88 9.38
CA ASP A 230 4.77 -29.22 10.08
C ASP A 230 5.75 -30.02 9.21
N SER A 231 5.25 -30.84 8.28
CA SER A 231 6.11 -31.51 7.29
C SER A 231 6.68 -30.52 6.28
N THR A 232 5.85 -29.68 5.67
CA THR A 232 6.30 -28.63 4.74
C THR A 232 7.27 -27.66 5.41
N ARG A 233 6.97 -27.21 6.63
CA ARG A 233 7.86 -26.33 7.39
C ARG A 233 9.24 -26.96 7.60
N ARG A 234 9.32 -28.25 7.94
CA ARG A 234 10.60 -28.94 8.15
C ARG A 234 11.38 -29.09 6.85
N GLU A 235 10.72 -29.55 5.80
CA GLU A 235 11.32 -29.75 4.47
C GLU A 235 11.89 -28.44 3.90
N GLU A 236 11.12 -27.36 3.97
CA GLU A 236 11.55 -26.07 3.43
C GLU A 236 12.65 -25.41 4.27
N ILE A 237 12.60 -25.51 5.61
CA ILE A 237 13.71 -25.04 6.47
C ILE A 237 15.00 -25.79 6.12
N GLN A 238 14.91 -27.10 5.87
CA GLN A 238 16.08 -27.89 5.48
C GLN A 238 16.60 -27.46 4.10
N ALA A 239 15.72 -27.23 3.13
CA ALA A 239 16.10 -26.74 1.80
C ALA A 239 16.79 -25.37 1.87
N VAL A 240 16.27 -24.43 2.67
CA VAL A 240 16.88 -23.10 2.88
C VAL A 240 18.28 -23.24 3.50
N LYS A 241 18.45 -24.08 4.54
CA LYS A 241 19.75 -24.31 5.17
C LYS A 241 20.79 -24.91 4.22
N GLN A 242 20.37 -25.82 3.33
CA GLN A 242 21.25 -26.42 2.33
C GLN A 242 21.69 -25.41 1.25
N GLN A 243 20.83 -24.46 0.90
CA GLN A 243 21.17 -23.39 -0.05
C GLN A 243 22.17 -22.38 0.53
N ASP A 244 22.08 -22.11 1.83
CA ASP A 244 23.01 -21.21 2.53
C ASP A 244 24.42 -21.82 2.66
N SER A 245 24.52 -23.13 2.97
CA SER A 245 25.82 -23.80 3.12
C SER A 245 26.62 -23.95 1.82
N GLN A 246 25.94 -23.97 0.67
CA GLN A 246 26.58 -24.05 -0.64
C GLN A 246 27.08 -22.70 -1.19
N GLY A 247 26.96 -21.60 -0.41
CA GLY A 247 27.45 -20.26 -0.82
C GLY A 247 26.72 -19.66 -2.03
N ARG A 248 25.66 -20.32 -2.52
CA ARG A 248 24.83 -19.88 -3.67
C ARG A 248 23.89 -18.73 -3.30
N ASN A 249 23.64 -18.52 -2.00
CA ASN A 249 22.88 -17.41 -1.46
C ASN A 249 23.80 -16.44 -0.68
N LYS A 250 24.47 -15.51 -1.37
CA LYS A 250 25.13 -14.38 -0.67
C LYS A 250 24.13 -13.44 0.03
N LYS A 251 22.82 -13.63 -0.17
CA LYS A 251 21.72 -13.01 0.59
C LYS A 251 20.61 -14.06 0.84
N GLY A 252 20.77 -14.92 1.85
CA GLY A 252 19.84 -16.01 2.26
C GLY A 252 18.41 -15.62 2.65
N TYR A 253 17.96 -14.40 2.34
CA TYR A 253 16.65 -13.89 2.71
C TYR A 253 15.53 -14.37 1.79
N PHE A 254 15.81 -14.65 0.51
CA PHE A 254 14.77 -15.01 -0.46
C PHE A 254 14.09 -16.35 -0.13
N GLY A 255 14.86 -17.38 0.24
CA GLY A 255 14.32 -18.67 0.65
C GLY A 255 13.46 -18.58 1.91
N ILE A 256 13.86 -17.75 2.88
CA ILE A 256 13.09 -17.50 4.10
C ILE A 256 11.77 -16.78 3.77
N PHE A 257 11.76 -15.83 2.84
CA PHE A 257 10.51 -15.16 2.43
C PHE A 257 9.55 -16.10 1.72
N GLN A 258 10.05 -16.94 0.82
CA GLN A 258 9.22 -17.94 0.14
C GLN A 258 8.59 -18.92 1.14
N LEU A 259 9.39 -19.42 2.09
CA LEU A 259 8.92 -20.23 3.22
C LEU A 259 7.80 -19.51 3.99
N GLN A 260 8.03 -18.24 4.36
CA GLN A 260 7.04 -17.45 5.09
C GLN A 260 5.74 -17.24 4.31
N LEU A 261 5.81 -16.96 3.01
CA LEU A 261 4.61 -16.79 2.19
C LEU A 261 3.87 -18.12 1.99
N HIS A 262 4.60 -19.22 1.81
CA HIS A 262 4.00 -20.54 1.61
C HIS A 262 3.29 -21.03 2.86
N LEU A 263 3.92 -20.96 4.03
CA LEU A 263 3.31 -21.34 5.30
C LEU A 263 2.06 -20.51 5.61
N ARG A 264 2.04 -19.21 5.31
CA ARG A 264 0.82 -18.40 5.45
C ARG A 264 -0.29 -18.82 4.50
N ARG A 265 0.04 -19.18 3.25
CA ARG A 265 -0.96 -19.71 2.30
C ARG A 265 -1.54 -21.03 2.79
N LEU A 266 -0.72 -21.92 3.35
CA LEU A 266 -1.19 -23.17 3.98
C LEU A 266 -2.18 -22.90 5.12
N CYS A 267 -2.01 -21.82 5.88
CA CYS A 267 -2.99 -21.41 6.91
C CYS A 267 -4.38 -21.09 6.34
N ASN A 268 -4.46 -20.69 5.07
CA ASN A 268 -5.73 -20.40 4.40
C ASN A 268 -6.28 -21.60 3.63
N HIS A 269 -5.42 -22.27 2.86
CA HIS A 269 -5.80 -23.33 1.94
C HIS A 269 -5.91 -24.71 2.61
N GLY A 270 -5.27 -24.91 3.76
CA GLY A 270 -5.22 -26.22 4.42
C GLY A 270 -4.74 -27.30 3.45
N THR A 271 -5.47 -28.42 3.37
CA THR A 271 -5.15 -29.53 2.47
C THR A 271 -5.74 -29.40 1.06
N PHE A 272 -6.42 -28.30 0.73
CA PHE A 272 -6.91 -28.05 -0.64
C PHE A 272 -5.77 -27.81 -1.65
N LEU A 273 -4.61 -27.37 -1.17
CA LEU A 273 -3.44 -27.20 -2.02
C LEU A 273 -2.89 -28.59 -2.38
N LYS A 274 -2.89 -28.93 -3.67
CA LYS A 274 -2.25 -30.16 -4.15
C LYS A 274 -0.82 -30.19 -3.64
N ARG A 275 -0.41 -31.35 -3.11
CA ARG A 275 0.96 -31.64 -2.72
C ARG A 275 1.79 -31.62 -4.01
N CYS A 276 2.28 -30.45 -4.41
CA CYS A 276 3.23 -30.37 -5.52
C CYS A 276 4.46 -31.16 -5.09
N CYS A 277 4.59 -32.37 -5.63
CA CYS A 277 5.80 -33.15 -5.55
C CYS A 277 6.92 -32.30 -6.14
N SER A 278 7.96 -32.04 -5.33
CA SER A 278 9.19 -31.37 -5.71
C SER A 278 9.06 -29.88 -6.06
N ILE A 279 10.04 -29.10 -5.59
CA ILE A 279 10.33 -27.70 -5.96
C ILE A 279 10.64 -27.53 -7.48
N SER A 280 10.32 -28.50 -8.32
CA SER A 280 10.35 -28.38 -9.76
C SER A 280 9.06 -27.76 -10.28
N GLN A 281 9.14 -26.45 -10.51
CA GLN A 281 8.59 -25.76 -11.68
C GLN A 281 7.08 -25.94 -11.91
N THR A 282 6.27 -24.98 -11.43
CA THR A 282 5.33 -24.16 -12.25
C THR A 282 4.18 -23.52 -11.47
N ASP A 283 3.90 -23.91 -10.21
CA ASP A 283 2.72 -23.38 -9.49
C ASP A 283 2.99 -22.82 -8.07
N THR A 284 4.26 -22.60 -7.71
CA THR A 284 4.59 -21.66 -6.63
C THR A 284 4.35 -20.25 -7.14
N GLN A 285 3.09 -19.82 -7.14
CA GLN A 285 2.71 -18.42 -7.37
C GLN A 285 3.40 -17.55 -6.32
N PHE A 286 4.61 -17.12 -6.65
CA PHE A 286 5.34 -16.08 -5.97
C PHE A 286 4.51 -14.81 -6.12
N ASP A 287 3.93 -14.33 -5.02
CA ASP A 287 3.17 -13.08 -4.97
C ASP A 287 4.16 -11.94 -4.74
N PRO A 288 4.48 -11.15 -5.79
CA PRO A 288 5.50 -10.13 -5.70
C PRO A 288 5.11 -9.05 -4.68
N GLU A 289 3.82 -8.67 -4.57
CA GLU A 289 3.37 -7.57 -3.70
C GLU A 289 3.62 -7.89 -2.22
N GLN A 290 3.39 -9.15 -1.82
CA GLN A 290 3.65 -9.57 -0.45
C GLN A 290 5.13 -9.75 -0.13
N ALA A 291 5.91 -10.25 -1.09
CA ALA A 291 7.35 -10.30 -0.96
C ALA A 291 7.92 -8.88 -0.76
N LEU A 292 7.37 -7.89 -1.48
CA LEU A 292 7.73 -6.49 -1.27
C LEU A 292 7.30 -5.97 0.11
N GLY A 293 6.08 -6.26 0.56
CA GLY A 293 5.60 -5.86 1.89
C GLY A 293 6.46 -6.39 3.04
N LEU A 294 6.92 -7.65 2.93
CA LEU A 294 7.89 -8.27 3.83
C LEU A 294 9.25 -7.56 3.83
N LEU A 295 9.78 -7.28 2.65
CA LEU A 295 11.05 -6.55 2.52
C LEU A 295 10.94 -5.11 3.07
N GLN A 296 9.78 -4.48 2.91
CA GLN A 296 9.50 -3.16 3.49
C GLN A 296 9.42 -3.19 5.01
N GLU A 297 8.96 -4.29 5.62
CA GLU A 297 8.99 -4.49 7.07
C GLU A 297 10.44 -4.53 7.58
N LYS A 298 11.32 -5.26 6.89
CA LYS A 298 12.73 -5.39 7.29
C LYS A 298 13.62 -4.23 6.86
N ASN A 299 13.08 -3.22 6.15
CA ASN A 299 13.85 -2.14 5.53
C ASN A 299 14.91 -2.64 4.51
N GLU A 300 14.57 -3.76 3.86
CA GLU A 300 15.40 -4.49 2.89
C GLU A 300 14.81 -4.46 1.48
N SER A 301 13.72 -3.71 1.27
CA SER A 301 13.10 -3.50 -0.04
C SER A 301 13.98 -2.66 -0.95
N LYS A 302 15.23 -3.05 -1.21
CA LYS A 302 16.20 -2.29 -1.98
C LYS A 302 16.52 -3.01 -3.28
N CYS A 303 16.64 -2.24 -4.35
CA CYS A 303 17.11 -2.74 -5.63
C CYS A 303 18.49 -3.39 -5.46
N HIS A 304 18.67 -4.57 -6.05
CA HIS A 304 19.94 -5.30 -5.95
C HIS A 304 21.15 -4.49 -6.46
N TYR A 305 21.01 -3.81 -7.61
CA TYR A 305 22.12 -3.08 -8.24
C TYR A 305 22.41 -1.71 -7.61
N CYS A 306 21.39 -0.86 -7.47
CA CYS A 306 21.60 0.53 -7.01
C CYS A 306 21.31 0.76 -5.52
N ASN A 307 20.83 -0.27 -4.80
CA ASN A 307 20.50 -0.22 -3.38
C ASN A 307 19.42 0.84 -3.01
N ILE A 308 18.67 1.34 -4.00
CA ILE A 308 17.56 2.28 -3.82
C ILE A 308 16.34 1.52 -3.29
N GLU A 309 15.63 2.09 -2.31
CA GLU A 309 14.39 1.50 -1.77
C GLU A 309 13.28 1.46 -2.83
N ILE A 310 12.58 0.33 -2.90
CA ILE A 310 11.49 0.02 -3.81
C ILE A 310 10.20 0.05 -2.99
N GLU A 311 9.28 0.90 -3.42
CA GLU A 311 8.06 1.16 -2.67
C GLU A 311 6.83 0.50 -3.28
N GLY A 312 6.93 0.00 -4.52
CA GLY A 312 5.86 -0.72 -5.22
C GLY A 312 6.41 -1.59 -6.36
N LEU A 313 5.52 -2.31 -7.05
CA LEU A 313 5.89 -3.18 -8.18
C LEU A 313 5.20 -2.79 -9.48
N GLY A 314 5.85 -3.06 -10.61
CA GLY A 314 5.29 -2.86 -11.95
C GLY A 314 6.01 -1.81 -12.80
N SER A 315 5.56 -1.68 -14.04
CA SER A 315 6.35 -1.21 -15.19
C SER A 315 6.33 0.30 -15.46
N SER A 316 5.72 1.14 -14.62
CA SER A 316 5.40 2.53 -15.02
C SER A 316 5.76 3.64 -14.01
N VAL A 317 6.59 3.38 -12.98
CA VAL A 317 6.81 4.37 -11.90
C VAL A 317 8.24 4.35 -11.33
N ILE A 318 8.74 5.51 -10.89
CA ILE A 318 10.01 5.70 -10.18
C ILE A 318 9.94 5.10 -8.76
N HIS A 319 10.95 4.33 -8.35
CA HIS A 319 10.96 3.47 -7.14
C HIS A 319 9.96 2.30 -7.17
N ARG A 320 9.50 1.90 -8.36
CA ARG A 320 8.93 0.56 -8.56
C ARG A 320 9.98 -0.42 -9.04
N GLY A 321 9.74 -1.68 -8.69
CA GLY A 321 10.61 -2.77 -9.05
C GLY A 321 9.89 -3.98 -9.61
N HIS A 322 10.70 -4.92 -10.03
CA HIS A 322 10.31 -6.24 -10.49
C HIS A 322 11.14 -7.27 -9.74
N PHE A 323 10.51 -8.36 -9.35
CA PHE A 323 11.22 -9.52 -8.85
C PHE A 323 11.63 -10.38 -10.02
N THR A 324 12.88 -10.79 -10.07
CA THR A 324 13.31 -11.86 -10.97
C THR A 324 12.65 -13.18 -10.54
N THR A 325 12.65 -14.17 -11.42
CA THR A 325 12.13 -15.52 -11.12
C THR A 325 12.86 -16.22 -9.97
N CYS A 326 14.14 -15.88 -9.79
CA CYS A 326 14.96 -16.31 -8.66
C CYS A 326 14.88 -15.36 -7.44
N GLY A 327 14.06 -14.31 -7.48
CA GLY A 327 13.74 -13.53 -6.30
C GLY A 327 14.49 -12.24 -6.04
N HIS A 328 15.32 -11.81 -6.98
CA HIS A 328 16.04 -10.55 -6.85
C HIS A 328 15.11 -9.38 -7.16
N LEU A 329 15.03 -8.44 -6.22
CA LEU A 329 14.27 -7.21 -6.40
C LEU A 329 15.11 -6.18 -7.16
N LEU A 330 14.65 -5.78 -8.34
CA LEU A 330 15.33 -4.83 -9.24
C LEU A 330 14.43 -3.62 -9.48
N CYS A 331 14.97 -2.40 -9.45
CA CYS A 331 14.18 -1.24 -9.87
C CYS A 331 14.04 -1.19 -11.39
N PHE A 332 13.01 -0.49 -11.86
CA PHE A 332 12.70 -0.37 -13.29
C PHE A 332 13.92 -0.03 -14.16
N ASP A 333 14.76 0.91 -13.70
CA ASP A 333 15.98 1.35 -14.41
C ASP A 333 16.98 0.20 -14.70
N PHE A 334 17.00 -0.85 -13.88
CA PHE A 334 17.94 -1.98 -14.01
C PHE A 334 17.31 -3.24 -14.63
N VAL A 335 16.03 -3.19 -14.99
CA VAL A 335 15.32 -4.32 -15.62
C VAL A 335 15.97 -4.69 -16.96
N SER A 336 16.21 -3.70 -17.83
CA SER A 336 16.85 -3.90 -19.14
C SER A 336 18.30 -4.37 -19.01
N ILE A 337 19.06 -3.77 -18.08
CA ILE A 337 20.45 -4.15 -17.79
C ILE A 337 20.51 -5.61 -17.33
N TYR A 338 19.61 -6.03 -16.45
CA TYR A 338 19.54 -7.41 -15.99
C TYR A 338 19.26 -8.38 -17.14
N ARG A 339 18.27 -8.12 -18.00
CA ARG A 339 17.95 -8.97 -19.16
C ARG A 339 19.17 -9.17 -20.06
N ASN A 340 19.94 -8.11 -20.30
CA ASN A 340 21.15 -8.18 -21.13
C ASN A 340 22.35 -8.84 -20.44
N SER A 341 22.33 -8.96 -19.11
CA SER A 341 23.41 -9.57 -18.32
C SER A 341 23.26 -11.07 -18.13
N LEU A 342 22.17 -11.69 -18.59
CA LEU A 342 21.91 -13.12 -18.43
C LEU A 342 23.04 -13.95 -19.04
N ILE A 343 23.47 -14.96 -18.29
CA ILE A 343 24.53 -15.87 -18.74
C ILE A 343 23.89 -16.92 -19.63
N THR A 344 24.27 -16.94 -20.90
CA THR A 344 23.88 -17.97 -21.87
C THR A 344 25.06 -18.91 -22.10
N ASP A 345 24.93 -20.17 -21.67
CA ASP A 345 25.91 -21.20 -22.05
C ASP A 345 25.65 -21.60 -23.51
N LYS A 346 26.70 -21.73 -24.33
CA LYS A 346 26.60 -22.02 -25.77
C LYS A 346 25.92 -23.36 -26.08
N ASP A 347 25.82 -24.24 -25.09
CA ASP A 347 25.32 -25.63 -25.21
C ASP A 347 24.05 -25.90 -24.39
N ASP A 348 23.49 -24.91 -23.67
CA ASP A 348 22.32 -25.10 -22.79
C ASP A 348 21.15 -24.19 -23.22
N ILE A 349 19.93 -24.75 -23.28
CA ILE A 349 18.71 -24.06 -23.74
C ILE A 349 18.22 -23.01 -22.70
N HIS A 350 18.83 -22.97 -21.51
CA HIS A 350 18.39 -22.19 -20.37
C HIS A 350 19.36 -21.05 -20.03
N SER A 351 18.86 -19.81 -20.03
CA SER A 351 19.59 -18.65 -19.52
C SER A 351 19.78 -18.75 -18.00
N ARG A 352 20.90 -18.27 -17.45
CA ARG A 352 21.17 -18.21 -16.01
C ARG A 352 21.18 -16.77 -15.48
N CYS A 353 20.66 -16.60 -14.27
CA CYS A 353 20.63 -15.32 -13.57
C CYS A 353 22.06 -14.81 -13.31
N SER A 354 22.37 -13.59 -13.71
CA SER A 354 23.69 -12.96 -13.49
C SER A 354 24.06 -12.67 -12.04
N ILE A 355 23.06 -12.71 -11.14
CA ILE A 355 23.23 -12.38 -9.72
C ILE A 355 23.52 -13.62 -8.87
N CYS A 356 22.85 -14.74 -9.16
CA CYS A 356 22.89 -15.96 -8.34
C CYS A 356 23.11 -17.25 -9.12
N SER A 357 23.25 -17.15 -10.45
CA SER A 357 23.45 -18.28 -11.37
C SER A 357 22.34 -19.33 -11.40
N GLN A 358 21.17 -19.04 -10.79
CA GLN A 358 19.97 -19.88 -10.90
C GLN A 358 19.42 -19.86 -12.33
N PRO A 359 18.89 -20.99 -12.83
CA PRO A 359 18.30 -21.06 -14.17
C PRO A 359 17.04 -20.18 -14.26
N VAL A 360 16.91 -19.46 -15.36
CA VAL A 360 15.75 -18.66 -15.72
C VAL A 360 14.77 -19.57 -16.47
N ILE A 361 13.61 -19.82 -15.86
CA ILE A 361 12.61 -20.75 -16.38
C ILE A 361 11.84 -20.10 -17.54
N ASN A 362 11.69 -20.82 -18.67
CA ASN A 362 10.85 -20.44 -19.81
C ASN A 362 11.14 -19.06 -20.44
N ASN A 363 12.39 -18.59 -20.40
CA ASN A 363 12.79 -17.24 -20.84
C ASN A 363 12.07 -16.06 -20.14
N ALA A 364 11.22 -16.34 -19.14
CA ALA A 364 10.62 -15.33 -18.29
C ALA A 364 11.66 -14.88 -17.25
N CYS A 365 12.17 -13.67 -17.41
CA CYS A 365 13.19 -13.07 -16.57
C CYS A 365 12.61 -12.60 -15.23
N PHE A 366 11.33 -12.23 -15.23
CA PHE A 366 10.64 -11.63 -14.09
C PHE A 366 9.37 -12.37 -13.71
N ALA A 367 9.03 -12.32 -12.42
CA ALA A 367 7.88 -13.03 -11.87
C ALA A 367 6.52 -12.55 -12.42
N ASP A 368 6.44 -11.31 -12.91
CA ASP A 368 5.25 -10.74 -13.53
C ASP A 368 5.08 -11.11 -15.01
N GLU A 369 6.14 -11.57 -15.70
CA GLU A 369 6.09 -12.01 -17.10
C GLU A 369 5.36 -13.35 -17.29
N PHE A 370 5.15 -14.11 -16.21
CA PHE A 370 4.24 -15.27 -16.23
C PHE A 370 2.76 -14.89 -16.36
N GLY A 371 2.44 -13.59 -16.38
CA GLY A 371 1.11 -13.05 -16.13
C GLY A 371 0.43 -12.34 -17.30
N ASP A 372 0.41 -12.92 -18.52
CA ASP A 372 -0.48 -12.45 -19.60
C ASP A 372 -1.27 -13.55 -20.33
N LYS A 373 -1.62 -14.62 -19.60
CA LYS A 373 -2.78 -15.46 -19.92
C LYS A 373 -3.87 -15.30 -18.88
N ARG A 374 -4.24 -14.05 -18.57
CA ARG A 374 -5.51 -13.73 -17.91
C ARG A 374 -6.64 -13.84 -18.93
N LYS A 375 -6.82 -15.03 -19.53
CA LYS A 375 -8.04 -15.32 -20.29
C LYS A 375 -9.21 -15.36 -19.31
N ALA A 376 -10.31 -14.81 -19.81
CA ALA A 376 -11.62 -14.68 -19.19
C ALA A 376 -11.96 -15.80 -18.20
N TYR A 377 -12.68 -15.43 -17.16
CA TYR A 377 -13.37 -16.33 -16.25
C TYR A 377 -14.33 -17.23 -17.05
N SER A 378 -13.78 -18.33 -17.57
CA SER A 378 -14.52 -19.42 -18.18
C SER A 378 -14.06 -20.72 -17.51
N LEU A 379 -14.91 -21.22 -16.61
CA LEU A 379 -15.09 -22.65 -16.34
C LEU A 379 -13.80 -23.50 -16.13
N ILE A 380 -13.05 -23.25 -15.05
CA ILE A 380 -12.10 -24.26 -14.54
C ILE A 380 -12.15 -24.27 -13.01
N THR A 381 -13.24 -24.78 -12.45
CA THR A 381 -13.44 -24.94 -10.99
C THR A 381 -13.10 -26.35 -10.48
N SER A 382 -12.57 -27.25 -11.31
CA SER A 382 -12.34 -28.65 -10.91
C SER A 382 -10.87 -29.11 -10.85
N SER A 383 -9.88 -28.37 -11.35
CA SER A 383 -8.50 -28.88 -11.46
C SER A 383 -7.49 -28.35 -10.41
N LYS A 384 -7.76 -27.19 -9.79
CA LYS A 384 -6.80 -26.48 -8.93
C LYS A 384 -6.81 -26.88 -7.45
N PHE A 385 -7.95 -27.33 -6.94
CA PHE A 385 -8.11 -27.67 -5.53
C PHE A 385 -8.52 -29.13 -5.40
N GLU A 386 -8.00 -29.81 -4.38
CA GLU A 386 -8.40 -31.16 -4.04
C GLU A 386 -9.87 -31.17 -3.57
N SER A 387 -10.71 -31.99 -4.20
CA SER A 387 -12.15 -32.04 -3.92
C SER A 387 -12.50 -32.45 -2.48
N THR A 388 -11.59 -33.16 -1.81
CA THR A 388 -11.71 -33.63 -0.42
C THR A 388 -10.85 -32.81 0.56
N GLY A 389 -10.33 -31.66 0.11
CA GLY A 389 -9.53 -30.78 0.95
C GLY A 389 -10.30 -30.29 2.19
N ILE A 390 -9.54 -29.96 3.23
CA ILE A 390 -10.01 -29.42 4.49
C ILE A 390 -9.23 -28.14 4.75
N ALA A 391 -9.96 -27.06 5.05
CA ALA A 391 -9.40 -25.80 5.51
C ALA A 391 -10.17 -25.32 6.74
N SER A 392 -9.57 -25.47 7.93
CA SER A 392 -10.21 -25.10 9.20
C SER A 392 -10.57 -23.62 9.24
N LYS A 393 -9.74 -22.77 8.62
CA LYS A 393 -10.01 -21.35 8.50
C LYS A 393 -11.23 -21.05 7.63
N MET A 394 -11.39 -21.74 6.49
CA MET A 394 -12.57 -21.59 5.63
C MET A 394 -13.83 -22.06 6.33
N LYS A 395 -13.76 -23.13 7.12
CA LYS A 395 -14.88 -23.63 7.92
C LYS A 395 -15.39 -22.59 8.92
N GLU A 396 -14.49 -21.97 9.69
CA GLU A 396 -14.89 -20.92 10.65
C GLU A 396 -15.37 -19.64 9.94
N LEU A 397 -14.75 -19.27 8.81
CA LEU A 397 -15.23 -18.16 7.97
C LEU A 397 -16.67 -18.40 7.50
N LEU A 398 -16.95 -19.54 6.87
CA LEU A 398 -18.28 -19.84 6.33
C LEU A 398 -19.35 -19.92 7.41
N LYS A 399 -18.99 -20.42 8.61
CA LYS A 399 -19.86 -20.46 9.78
C LYS A 399 -20.24 -19.06 10.25
N ASP A 400 -19.28 -18.14 10.37
CA ASP A 400 -19.58 -16.76 10.75
C ASP A 400 -20.30 -15.98 9.63
N VAL A 401 -19.95 -16.20 8.35
CA VAL A 401 -20.64 -15.60 7.20
C VAL A 401 -22.09 -16.05 7.16
N SER A 402 -22.36 -17.36 7.32
CA SER A 402 -23.72 -17.92 7.30
C SER A 402 -24.58 -17.40 8.44
N ARG A 403 -24.01 -17.27 9.65
CA ARG A 403 -24.71 -16.72 10.82
C ARG A 403 -25.12 -15.25 10.63
N ASN A 404 -24.35 -14.48 9.87
CA ASN A 404 -24.54 -13.04 9.72
C ASN A 404 -25.28 -12.64 8.43
N GLN A 405 -25.74 -13.59 7.61
CA GLN A 405 -26.37 -13.28 6.30
C GLN A 405 -27.60 -12.38 6.42
N THR A 406 -28.40 -12.57 7.47
CA THR A 406 -29.60 -11.76 7.72
C THR A 406 -29.27 -10.41 8.35
N GLY A 407 -28.06 -10.25 8.87
CA GLY A 407 -27.63 -9.08 9.63
C GLY A 407 -27.16 -7.91 8.77
N GLY A 408 -26.94 -8.07 7.46
CA GLY A 408 -26.41 -6.99 6.61
C GLY A 408 -25.53 -7.48 5.47
N LYS A 409 -24.75 -6.56 4.89
CA LYS A 409 -23.77 -6.92 3.85
C LYS A 409 -22.39 -7.17 4.44
N SER A 410 -21.66 -8.09 3.82
CA SER A 410 -20.38 -8.63 4.27
C SER A 410 -19.29 -8.31 3.26
N ILE A 411 -18.08 -8.03 3.75
CA ILE A 411 -16.85 -7.93 2.95
C ILE A 411 -15.82 -8.92 3.48
N ILE A 412 -15.26 -9.74 2.59
CA ILE A 412 -14.19 -10.67 2.91
C ILE A 412 -12.90 -10.19 2.25
N PHE A 413 -11.89 -9.93 3.08
CA PHE A 413 -10.56 -9.49 2.68
C PHE A 413 -9.56 -10.65 2.71
N SER A 414 -8.80 -10.78 1.64
CA SER A 414 -7.58 -11.58 1.58
C SER A 414 -6.55 -10.88 0.71
N CYS A 415 -5.29 -11.25 0.82
CA CYS A 415 -4.18 -10.71 0.06
C CYS A 415 -3.84 -11.60 -1.12
N TRP A 416 -4.26 -12.88 -1.07
CA TRP A 416 -4.08 -13.80 -2.16
C TRP A 416 -5.37 -13.97 -2.96
N THR A 417 -5.28 -13.72 -4.26
CA THR A 417 -6.35 -14.05 -5.20
C THR A 417 -6.69 -15.53 -5.17
N THR A 418 -5.73 -16.42 -4.91
CA THR A 418 -5.97 -17.86 -4.75
C THR A 418 -6.74 -18.21 -3.48
N SER A 419 -6.60 -17.44 -2.40
CA SER A 419 -7.45 -17.60 -1.22
C SER A 419 -8.86 -17.08 -1.52
N LEU A 420 -9.01 -15.98 -2.27
CA LEU A 420 -10.31 -15.52 -2.77
C LEU A 420 -10.96 -16.53 -3.72
N ASP A 421 -10.18 -17.25 -4.54
CA ASP A 421 -10.68 -18.34 -5.39
C ASP A 421 -11.29 -19.45 -4.54
N LEU A 422 -10.61 -19.87 -3.47
CA LEU A 422 -11.09 -20.91 -2.56
C LEU A 422 -12.33 -20.44 -1.78
N VAL A 423 -12.34 -19.19 -1.29
CA VAL A 423 -13.53 -18.59 -0.66
C VAL A 423 -14.69 -18.60 -1.65
N GLY A 424 -14.49 -18.11 -2.87
CA GLY A 424 -15.52 -18.10 -3.91
C GLY A 424 -16.03 -19.49 -4.26
N HIS A 425 -15.16 -20.51 -4.29
CA HIS A 425 -15.56 -21.90 -4.48
C HIS A 425 -16.51 -22.38 -3.37
N HIS A 426 -16.16 -22.16 -2.10
CA HIS A 426 -17.00 -22.55 -0.98
C HIS A 426 -18.32 -21.77 -0.91
N LEU A 427 -18.29 -20.46 -1.19
CA LEU A 427 -19.51 -19.66 -1.23
C LEU A 427 -20.51 -20.20 -2.27
N LYS A 428 -20.02 -20.63 -3.45
CA LYS A 428 -20.86 -21.27 -4.47
C LYS A 428 -21.46 -22.60 -3.99
N LEU A 429 -20.66 -23.44 -3.33
CA LEU A 429 -21.16 -24.71 -2.78
C LEU A 429 -22.26 -24.48 -1.73
N CYS A 430 -22.17 -23.39 -0.97
CA CYS A 430 -23.22 -22.98 -0.04
C CYS A 430 -24.39 -22.23 -0.70
N GLY A 431 -24.40 -22.05 -2.02
CA GLY A 431 -25.45 -21.34 -2.75
C GLY A 431 -25.48 -19.83 -2.50
N LEU A 432 -24.37 -19.23 -2.06
CA LEU A 432 -24.31 -17.82 -1.68
C LEU A 432 -23.84 -16.96 -2.84
N LEU A 433 -24.61 -15.92 -3.15
CA LEU A 433 -24.27 -14.93 -4.18
C LEU A 433 -23.22 -13.97 -3.63
N PHE A 434 -22.17 -13.74 -4.44
CA PHE A 434 -21.11 -12.82 -4.11
C PHE A 434 -20.57 -12.14 -5.36
N GLU A 435 -19.96 -10.98 -5.13
CA GLU A 435 -19.19 -10.24 -6.12
C GLU A 435 -17.71 -10.20 -5.75
N ARG A 436 -16.83 -9.94 -6.72
CA ARG A 436 -15.37 -9.94 -6.51
C ARG A 436 -14.70 -8.70 -7.07
N ILE A 437 -13.82 -8.09 -6.28
CA ILE A 437 -12.94 -7.00 -6.72
C ILE A 437 -11.49 -7.35 -6.42
N ASP A 438 -10.62 -7.39 -7.43
CA ASP A 438 -9.18 -7.56 -7.23
C ASP A 438 -8.35 -6.69 -8.18
N GLY A 439 -7.03 -6.91 -8.16
CA GLY A 439 -6.08 -6.15 -8.98
C GLY A 439 -6.27 -6.32 -10.49
N SER A 440 -7.05 -7.30 -10.96
CA SER A 440 -7.37 -7.50 -12.38
C SER A 440 -8.55 -6.64 -12.85
N CYS A 441 -9.40 -6.14 -11.95
CA CYS A 441 -10.56 -5.33 -12.31
C CYS A 441 -10.17 -3.90 -12.69
N THR A 442 -10.65 -3.40 -13.83
CA THR A 442 -10.53 -1.99 -14.23
C THR A 442 -11.41 -1.09 -13.35
N ARG A 443 -11.19 0.23 -13.37
CA ARG A 443 -12.00 1.18 -12.57
C ARG A 443 -13.49 1.11 -12.90
N ALA A 444 -13.84 1.06 -14.19
CA ALA A 444 -15.23 0.95 -14.64
C ALA A 444 -15.86 -0.34 -14.09
N GLN A 445 -15.16 -1.47 -14.21
CA GLN A 445 -15.61 -2.74 -13.66
C GLN A 445 -15.78 -2.69 -12.13
N ARG A 446 -14.83 -2.09 -11.39
CA ARG A 446 -14.94 -1.93 -9.94
C ARG A 446 -16.16 -1.10 -9.56
N TYR A 447 -16.43 -0.01 -10.29
CA TYR A 447 -17.61 0.82 -10.07
C TYR A 447 -18.90 0.02 -10.30
N ASP A 448 -19.02 -0.68 -11.44
CA ASP A 448 -20.21 -1.47 -11.78
C ASP A 448 -20.47 -2.57 -10.75
N ILE A 449 -19.41 -3.28 -10.32
CA ILE A 449 -19.49 -4.32 -9.30
C ILE A 449 -19.92 -3.73 -7.96
N LEU A 450 -19.37 -2.57 -7.57
CA LEU A 450 -19.78 -1.90 -6.33
C LEU A 450 -21.22 -1.41 -6.39
N GLN A 451 -21.67 -0.87 -7.52
CA GLN A 451 -23.06 -0.45 -7.69
C GLN A 451 -23.98 -1.64 -7.55
N LYS A 452 -23.70 -2.76 -8.22
CA LYS A 452 -24.45 -4.01 -8.04
C LYS A 452 -24.46 -4.47 -6.58
N TYR A 453 -23.30 -4.49 -5.92
CA TYR A 453 -23.19 -4.84 -4.52
C TYR A 453 -23.93 -3.88 -3.59
N ILE A 454 -24.12 -2.61 -3.96
CA ILE A 454 -24.87 -1.64 -3.17
C ILE A 454 -26.38 -1.83 -3.41
N THR A 455 -26.81 -1.91 -4.67
CA THR A 455 -28.23 -1.87 -5.07
C THR A 455 -28.94 -3.21 -4.96
N ASP A 456 -28.26 -4.33 -5.25
CA ASP A 456 -28.88 -5.66 -5.24
C ASP A 456 -28.92 -6.20 -3.81
N GLU A 457 -30.10 -6.52 -3.30
CA GLU A 457 -30.29 -7.09 -1.97
C GLU A 457 -29.96 -8.58 -1.89
N ASN A 458 -29.90 -9.28 -3.02
CA ASN A 458 -29.53 -10.70 -3.07
C ASN A 458 -28.00 -10.88 -2.93
N ILE A 459 -27.23 -9.90 -3.40
CA ILE A 459 -25.77 -9.89 -3.29
C ILE A 459 -25.38 -9.34 -1.92
N ARG A 460 -25.18 -10.26 -0.96
CA ARG A 460 -24.81 -9.92 0.42
C ARG A 460 -23.30 -9.91 0.64
N ILE A 461 -22.52 -10.53 -0.24
CA ILE A 461 -21.08 -10.77 -0.01
C ILE A 461 -20.25 -10.11 -1.10
N LEU A 462 -19.23 -9.34 -0.70
CA LEU A 462 -18.18 -8.84 -1.57
C LEU A 462 -16.85 -9.45 -1.12
N ILE A 463 -16.13 -10.11 -2.02
CA ILE A 463 -14.78 -10.59 -1.76
C ILE A 463 -13.77 -9.68 -2.45
N MET A 464 -12.73 -9.24 -1.73
CA MET A 464 -11.82 -8.23 -2.26
C MET A 464 -10.39 -8.43 -1.79
N THR A 465 -9.42 -8.07 -2.64
CA THR A 465 -8.03 -8.04 -2.18
C THR A 465 -7.79 -6.89 -1.21
N THR A 466 -7.10 -7.12 -0.09
CA THR A 466 -6.86 -6.09 0.95
C THR A 466 -6.17 -4.85 0.38
N GLY A 467 -5.22 -5.04 -0.54
CA GLY A 467 -4.56 -3.94 -1.26
C GLY A 467 -5.54 -3.10 -2.07
N THR A 468 -6.40 -3.73 -2.89
CA THR A 468 -7.44 -3.00 -3.67
C THR A 468 -8.45 -2.32 -2.76
N GLY A 469 -8.79 -2.93 -1.63
CA GLY A 469 -9.70 -2.36 -0.65
C GLY A 469 -9.17 -1.13 0.09
N ALA A 470 -7.85 -0.95 0.15
CA ALA A 470 -7.26 0.27 0.68
C ALA A 470 -7.41 1.46 -0.30
N GLU A 471 -7.71 1.21 -1.58
CA GLU A 471 -7.70 2.19 -2.67
C GLU A 471 -9.06 2.88 -2.87
N GLY A 472 -9.37 3.89 -2.05
CA GLY A 472 -10.33 4.96 -2.39
C GLY A 472 -11.82 4.59 -2.59
N LEU A 473 -12.22 3.33 -2.44
CA LEU A 473 -13.62 2.90 -2.60
C LEU A 473 -14.48 3.35 -1.40
N ASN A 474 -15.73 3.76 -1.65
CA ASN A 474 -16.70 4.06 -0.59
C ASN A 474 -17.64 2.85 -0.41
N ILE A 475 -17.52 2.12 0.70
CA ILE A 475 -18.21 0.83 0.91
C ILE A 475 -18.97 0.84 2.25
N THR A 476 -19.65 1.95 2.54
CA THR A 476 -20.39 2.20 3.79
C THR A 476 -21.59 1.27 4.01
N VAL A 477 -21.98 0.44 3.04
CA VAL A 477 -23.11 -0.48 3.17
C VAL A 477 -22.74 -1.75 3.96
N ALA A 478 -21.44 -2.04 4.12
CA ALA A 478 -21.00 -3.27 4.77
C ALA A 478 -21.00 -3.18 6.30
N ASN A 479 -21.64 -4.16 6.94
CA ASN A 479 -21.75 -4.30 8.40
C ASN A 479 -20.76 -5.31 8.96
N TYR A 480 -20.37 -6.29 8.15
CA TYR A 480 -19.46 -7.35 8.57
C TYR A 480 -18.20 -7.32 7.72
N VAL A 481 -17.06 -7.28 8.38
CA VAL A 481 -15.75 -7.29 7.73
C VAL A 481 -14.99 -8.52 8.20
N TYR A 482 -14.55 -9.35 7.28
CA TYR A 482 -13.81 -10.58 7.55
C TYR A 482 -12.39 -10.44 7.02
N ILE A 483 -11.39 -10.56 7.88
CA ILE A 483 -9.98 -10.49 7.53
C ILE A 483 -9.39 -11.89 7.68
N LEU A 484 -9.13 -12.53 6.53
CA LEU A 484 -8.72 -13.93 6.47
C LEU A 484 -7.28 -14.15 6.98
N GLU A 485 -6.39 -13.18 6.79
CA GLU A 485 -5.03 -13.27 7.31
C GLU A 485 -4.47 -11.89 7.72
N PRO A 486 -3.59 -11.86 8.73
CA PRO A 486 -2.95 -10.62 9.17
C PRO A 486 -1.91 -10.13 8.16
N GLN A 487 -1.78 -8.82 8.06
CA GLN A 487 -0.80 -8.09 7.26
C GLN A 487 0.42 -7.67 8.06
N TRP A 488 1.58 -7.59 7.43
CA TRP A 488 2.79 -7.09 8.11
C TRP A 488 2.69 -5.61 8.52
N ASN A 489 1.86 -4.84 7.82
CA ASN A 489 1.54 -3.46 8.13
C ASN A 489 0.07 -3.35 8.58
N PRO A 490 -0.21 -3.14 9.89
CA PRO A 490 -1.57 -3.06 10.40
C PRO A 490 -2.37 -1.90 9.78
N MET A 491 -1.68 -0.86 9.28
CA MET A 491 -2.37 0.25 8.64
C MET A 491 -3.08 -0.15 7.34
N VAL A 492 -2.57 -1.13 6.61
CA VAL A 492 -3.22 -1.58 5.36
C VAL A 492 -4.62 -2.13 5.67
N GLU A 493 -4.74 -2.91 6.73
CA GLU A 493 -6.03 -3.41 7.22
C GLU A 493 -6.91 -2.28 7.74
N ALA A 494 -6.36 -1.39 8.57
CA ALA A 494 -7.13 -0.26 9.11
C ALA A 494 -7.63 0.70 8.02
N GLN A 495 -6.88 0.87 6.92
CA GLN A 495 -7.33 1.62 5.73
C GLN A 495 -8.48 0.92 5.01
N ALA A 496 -8.40 -0.41 4.85
CA ALA A 496 -9.46 -1.20 4.24
C ALA A 496 -10.74 -1.18 5.11
N ILE A 497 -10.61 -1.37 6.43
CA ILE A 497 -11.71 -1.27 7.40
C ILE A 497 -12.34 0.12 7.38
N ALA A 498 -11.53 1.18 7.31
CA ALA A 498 -12.02 2.56 7.26
C ALA A 498 -12.85 2.88 6.01
N ARG A 499 -12.89 1.99 5.01
CA ARG A 499 -13.82 2.11 3.87
C ARG A 499 -15.24 1.68 4.21
N ALA A 500 -15.41 0.76 5.15
CA ALA A 500 -16.71 0.36 5.70
C ALA A 500 -17.13 1.27 6.86
N GLN A 501 -16.20 1.58 7.78
CA GLN A 501 -16.43 2.51 8.89
C GLN A 501 -16.12 3.95 8.46
N ARG A 502 -17.05 4.55 7.71
CA ARG A 502 -16.94 5.90 7.13
C ARG A 502 -18.22 6.70 7.33
N ILE A 503 -18.15 8.02 7.16
CA ILE A 503 -19.32 8.91 7.16
C ILE A 503 -20.34 8.38 6.15
N GLY A 504 -21.59 8.17 6.61
CA GLY A 504 -22.66 7.52 5.84
C GLY A 504 -22.95 6.08 6.27
N GLN A 505 -22.13 5.48 7.14
CA GLN A 505 -22.47 4.22 7.82
C GLN A 505 -23.32 4.52 9.06
N ASN A 506 -24.52 3.95 9.11
CA ASN A 506 -25.51 4.20 10.18
C ASN A 506 -25.66 3.00 11.14
N ARG A 507 -25.00 1.89 10.83
CA ARG A 507 -25.12 0.63 11.57
C ARG A 507 -23.76 0.18 12.09
N ASP A 508 -23.76 -0.50 13.22
CA ASP A 508 -22.53 -1.05 13.80
C ASP A 508 -21.79 -1.95 12.82
N VAL A 509 -20.45 -1.88 12.89
CA VAL A 509 -19.56 -2.66 12.05
C VAL A 509 -18.84 -3.68 12.92
N LYS A 510 -18.97 -4.96 12.57
CA LYS A 510 -18.31 -6.06 13.28
C LYS A 510 -17.18 -6.63 12.43
N ILE A 511 -15.98 -6.69 12.99
CA ILE A 511 -14.76 -7.09 12.31
C ILE A 511 -14.33 -8.44 12.85
N PHE A 512 -14.17 -9.44 11.99
CA PHE A 512 -13.69 -10.77 12.32
C PHE A 512 -12.26 -10.93 11.80
N ARG A 513 -11.33 -11.30 12.69
CA ARG A 513 -9.92 -11.53 12.36
C ARG A 513 -9.58 -12.99 12.60
N TYR A 514 -9.27 -13.73 11.55
CA TYR A 514 -8.92 -15.14 11.65
C TYR A 514 -7.41 -15.30 11.83
N ILE A 515 -7.01 -16.00 12.89
CA ILE A 515 -5.61 -16.30 13.19
C ILE A 515 -5.48 -17.79 13.48
N VAL A 516 -4.62 -18.48 12.73
CA VAL A 516 -4.30 -19.87 13.05
C VAL A 516 -3.29 -19.92 14.20
N GLU A 517 -3.69 -20.51 15.33
CA GLU A 517 -2.83 -20.66 16.51
C GLU A 517 -1.67 -21.63 16.25
N ASP A 518 -0.57 -21.47 17.00
CA ASP A 518 0.69 -22.21 16.83
C ASP A 518 1.33 -22.12 15.44
N THR A 519 0.98 -21.10 14.65
CA THR A 519 1.58 -20.85 13.35
C THR A 519 2.33 -19.53 13.32
N MET A 520 2.94 -19.24 12.18
CA MET A 520 3.59 -17.96 11.97
C MET A 520 2.61 -16.77 11.98
N GLU A 521 1.31 -16.95 11.73
CA GLU A 521 0.33 -15.85 11.79
C GLU A 521 0.26 -15.21 13.17
N LYS A 522 0.38 -16.01 14.24
CA LYS A 522 0.48 -15.50 15.62
C LYS A 522 1.69 -14.58 15.80
N GLY A 523 2.83 -14.96 15.21
CA GLY A 523 4.03 -14.14 15.21
C GLY A 523 3.86 -12.80 14.49
N ILE A 524 3.05 -12.76 13.42
CA ILE A 524 2.70 -11.52 12.71
C ILE A 524 1.85 -10.62 13.59
N GLN A 525 0.81 -11.18 14.22
CA GLN A 525 -0.08 -10.45 15.12
C GLN A 525 0.70 -9.76 16.25
N THR A 526 1.60 -10.48 16.92
CA THR A 526 2.43 -9.92 18.00
C THR A 526 3.30 -8.75 17.51
N ARG A 527 3.81 -8.81 16.28
CA ARG A 527 4.59 -7.70 15.68
C ARG A 527 3.72 -6.51 15.31
N GLN A 528 2.50 -6.74 14.83
CA GLN A 528 1.55 -5.67 14.55
C GLN A 528 1.23 -4.88 15.82
N SER A 529 0.93 -5.56 16.94
CA SER A 529 0.65 -4.91 18.22
C SER A 529 1.79 -4.00 18.65
N ARG A 530 3.04 -4.51 18.68
CA ARG A 530 4.22 -3.70 19.01
C ARG A 530 4.36 -2.45 18.15
N LYS A 531 4.05 -2.54 16.84
CA LYS A 531 4.10 -1.38 15.94
C LYS A 531 3.03 -0.34 16.26
N LEU A 532 1.83 -0.78 16.59
CA LEU A 532 0.75 0.13 17.01
C LEU A 532 1.15 0.87 18.29
N ASP A 533 1.80 0.17 19.23
CA ASP A 533 2.32 0.78 20.46
C ASP A 533 3.34 1.87 20.13
N TYR A 534 4.36 1.58 19.30
CA TYR A 534 5.34 2.58 18.86
C TYR A 534 4.70 3.77 18.13
N ALA A 535 3.70 3.54 17.29
CA ALA A 535 2.99 4.60 16.58
C ALA A 535 2.16 5.47 17.53
N SER A 536 1.72 4.94 18.67
CA SER A 536 0.93 5.65 19.69
C SER A 536 1.77 6.50 20.64
N MET A 537 3.05 6.16 20.85
CA MET A 537 3.95 6.85 21.79
C MET A 537 4.09 8.36 21.52
N GLY A 538 3.97 8.81 20.27
CA GLY A 538 4.04 10.23 19.90
C GLY A 538 2.77 11.04 20.21
N TRP A 539 1.69 10.41 20.67
CA TRP A 539 0.34 11.00 20.74
C TRP A 539 -0.33 10.82 22.12
N THR A 540 0.45 10.54 23.16
CA THR A 540 0.01 10.21 24.53
C THR A 540 -0.66 11.40 25.23
N GLY A 541 -1.86 11.71 24.77
CA GLY A 541 -2.77 12.74 25.27
C GLY A 541 -4.19 12.47 24.75
N ASP A 542 -4.29 11.90 23.55
CA ASP A 542 -5.50 11.24 23.06
C ASP A 542 -5.31 9.73 23.22
N GLN A 543 -6.12 9.08 24.04
CA GLN A 543 -6.20 7.61 24.10
C GLN A 543 -6.54 7.07 22.70
N LEU A 544 -5.50 6.69 21.95
CA LEU A 544 -5.58 5.67 20.92
C LEU A 544 -5.97 4.38 21.64
N GLU A 545 -7.26 4.08 21.67
CA GLU A 545 -7.69 2.71 21.86
C GLU A 545 -7.04 1.92 20.73
N LEU A 546 -6.07 1.09 21.12
CA LEU A 546 -5.63 -0.01 20.28
C LEU A 546 -6.88 -0.78 19.86
N PRO A 547 -6.96 -1.29 18.62
CA PRO A 547 -7.91 -2.35 18.30
C PRO A 547 -7.60 -3.53 19.24
N GLY A 548 -8.31 -3.60 20.37
CA GLY A 548 -7.93 -4.45 21.50
C GLY A 548 -8.50 -4.02 22.85
N ASP A 549 -8.86 -2.75 23.06
CA ASP A 549 -9.36 -2.27 24.38
C ASP A 549 -10.89 -2.32 24.56
N SER A 550 -11.63 -2.83 23.56
CA SER A 550 -13.06 -3.12 23.73
C SER A 550 -13.27 -4.54 24.24
N THR A 551 -13.55 -4.68 25.54
CA THR A 551 -14.12 -5.87 26.22
C THR A 551 -13.95 -7.20 25.48
N THR A 552 -12.80 -7.84 25.67
CA THR A 552 -12.50 -9.20 25.24
C THR A 552 -13.53 -10.16 25.81
N THR A 553 -14.63 -10.41 25.09
CA THR A 553 -15.60 -11.43 25.47
C THR A 553 -15.15 -12.73 24.81
N THR A 554 -14.26 -13.44 25.49
CA THR A 554 -13.93 -14.83 25.18
C THR A 554 -15.17 -15.67 25.49
N ILE A 555 -16.03 -15.91 24.50
CA ILE A 555 -17.10 -16.91 24.65
C ILE A 555 -16.44 -18.26 24.36
N GLY A 556 -16.32 -19.06 25.42
CA GLY A 556 -15.83 -20.45 25.38
C GLY A 556 -16.78 -21.42 24.72
#